data_AF-G6YW44-F1
#
_entry.id   AF-G6YW44-F1
#
_cell.length_a   1.000
_cell.length_b   1.000
_cell.length_c   1.000
_cell.angle_alpha   90.00
_cell.angle_beta   90.00
_cell.angle_gamma   90.00
#
_symmetry.space_group_name_H-M   'P 1'
#
loop_
_entity.id
_entity.type
_entity.pdbx_description
1 polymer ?
#
loop_
_entity_poly.entity_id
_entity_poly.type
_entity_poly.pdbx_seq_one_letter_code
_entity_poly.pdbx_strand_id
1 'polypeptide(L)'
;MFAVSSIAVAQAKTVWVDDQLYLPVRSGAGSQFRIIENAVPSGTPLEVIEASDSGYTLVRTPKGTEGWVSSQYLSETPIAADRLRTANRQLEETRAELAQVKEQLSNVVTERNALESSEASLSDRSQELQEELQRIKSIAADSINLERRNRELREENQKIRNDLEVLTAENERLEASKEYDFMLLGAGLVLGGVLLALIIPMLKPTRKTDNWA
;
A
#
# COMPACT_ATOMS: atom_id res chain seq x y z
N MET A 1 31.73 -88.98 -27.35
CA MET A 1 31.48 -88.18 -26.13
C MET A 1 32.22 -86.86 -26.32
N PHE A 2 31.50 -85.76 -26.58
CA PHE A 2 32.09 -84.48 -27.01
C PHE A 2 32.75 -83.75 -25.84
N ALA A 3 34.00 -83.33 -26.02
CA ALA A 3 34.74 -82.51 -25.07
C ALA A 3 34.27 -81.05 -25.20
N VAL A 4 33.67 -80.51 -24.13
CA VAL A 4 33.29 -79.09 -24.04
C VAL A 4 34.53 -78.31 -23.63
N SER A 5 35.12 -77.58 -24.58
CA SER A 5 36.22 -76.65 -24.31
C SER A 5 35.64 -75.37 -23.71
N SER A 6 35.95 -75.09 -22.45
CA SER A 6 35.56 -73.87 -21.76
C SER A 6 36.38 -72.68 -22.26
N ILE A 7 35.76 -71.81 -23.07
CA ILE A 7 36.37 -70.55 -23.49
C ILE A 7 36.29 -69.58 -22.31
N ALA A 8 37.41 -69.37 -21.62
CA ALA A 8 37.53 -68.32 -20.63
C ALA A 8 37.51 -66.96 -21.34
N VAL A 9 36.41 -66.21 -21.19
CA VAL A 9 36.30 -64.84 -21.71
C VAL A 9 37.12 -63.93 -20.81
N ALA A 10 38.33 -63.57 -21.25
CA ALA A 10 39.14 -62.56 -20.59
C ALA A 10 38.47 -61.19 -20.72
N GLN A 11 37.93 -60.66 -19.62
CA GLN A 11 37.38 -59.30 -19.54
C GLN A 11 38.55 -58.30 -19.52
N ALA A 12 38.70 -57.50 -20.57
CA ALA A 12 39.71 -56.46 -20.62
C ALA A 12 39.35 -55.31 -19.67
N LYS A 13 40.18 -55.10 -18.64
CA LYS A 13 40.03 -53.99 -17.68
C LYS A 13 40.86 -52.79 -18.16
N THR A 14 40.19 -51.68 -18.46
CA THR A 14 40.87 -50.41 -18.71
C THR A 14 41.45 -49.87 -17.40
N VAL A 15 42.72 -49.51 -17.42
CA VAL A 15 43.47 -48.89 -16.32
C VAL A 15 44.17 -47.64 -16.84
N TRP A 16 44.45 -46.69 -15.95
CA TRP A 16 45.13 -45.43 -16.26
C TRP A 16 46.49 -45.39 -15.57
N VAL A 17 47.42 -44.65 -16.17
CA VAL A 17 48.70 -44.33 -15.53
C VAL A 17 48.44 -43.26 -14.48
N ASP A 18 48.95 -43.48 -13.28
CA ASP A 18 48.86 -42.52 -12.18
C ASP A 18 49.79 -41.33 -12.44
N ASP A 19 49.34 -40.11 -12.10
CA ASP A 19 50.07 -38.85 -12.30
C ASP A 19 50.97 -38.49 -11.10
N GLN A 20 51.18 -39.47 -10.20
CA GLN A 20 52.00 -39.28 -9.02
C GLN A 20 53.49 -39.41 -9.35
N LEU A 21 54.22 -38.30 -9.27
CA LEU A 21 55.66 -38.24 -9.47
C LEU A 21 56.38 -38.19 -8.12
N TYR A 22 57.59 -38.75 -8.07
CA TYR A 22 58.45 -38.73 -6.89
C TYR A 22 59.80 -38.11 -7.22
N LEU A 23 60.12 -37.00 -6.56
CA LEU A 23 61.32 -36.21 -6.76
C LEU A 23 62.41 -36.62 -5.76
N PRO A 24 63.54 -37.20 -6.20
CA PRO A 24 64.65 -37.49 -5.30
C PRO A 24 65.44 -36.22 -4.96
N VAL A 25 65.74 -36.04 -3.67
CA VAL A 25 66.62 -34.95 -3.19
C VAL A 25 68.04 -35.48 -3.05
N ARG A 26 69.01 -34.79 -3.63
CA ARG A 26 70.41 -35.22 -3.71
C ARG A 26 71.35 -34.33 -2.91
N SER A 27 72.50 -34.87 -2.53
CA SER A 27 73.53 -34.12 -1.80
C SER A 27 74.31 -33.11 -2.66
N GLY A 28 74.13 -33.10 -3.98
CA GLY A 28 74.86 -32.22 -4.90
C GLY A 28 74.15 -32.03 -6.25
N ALA A 29 74.58 -31.03 -7.01
CA ALA A 29 73.97 -30.58 -8.26
C ALA A 29 74.28 -31.51 -9.46
N GLY A 30 73.71 -32.72 -9.46
CA GLY A 30 73.96 -33.73 -10.50
C GLY A 30 73.36 -35.10 -10.20
N SER A 31 73.23 -35.94 -11.22
CA SER A 31 72.65 -37.29 -11.08
C SER A 31 73.58 -38.29 -10.41
N GLN A 32 74.88 -38.00 -10.38
CA GLN A 32 75.92 -38.80 -9.73
C GLN A 32 75.91 -38.70 -8.20
N PHE A 33 75.27 -37.67 -7.63
CA PHE A 33 75.29 -37.44 -6.19
C PHE A 33 74.28 -38.33 -5.45
N ARG A 34 74.61 -38.68 -4.20
CA ARG A 34 73.80 -39.54 -3.33
C ARG A 34 72.42 -38.92 -3.09
N ILE A 35 71.38 -39.76 -3.12
CA ILE A 35 70.03 -39.40 -2.69
C ILE A 35 70.00 -39.34 -1.16
N ILE A 36 69.63 -38.18 -0.61
CA ILE A 36 69.59 -37.91 0.83
C ILE A 36 68.16 -37.95 1.38
N GLU A 37 67.18 -37.58 0.58
CA GLU A 37 65.77 -37.80 0.87
C GLU A 37 65.14 -38.51 -0.32
N ASN A 38 64.55 -39.67 -0.04
CA ASN A 38 63.95 -40.49 -1.05
C ASN A 38 62.52 -40.00 -1.33
N ALA A 39 62.21 -39.78 -2.61
CA ALA A 39 60.85 -39.69 -3.12
C ALA A 39 59.96 -38.62 -2.46
N VAL A 40 60.27 -37.33 -2.66
CA VAL A 40 59.35 -36.23 -2.34
C VAL A 40 58.17 -36.27 -3.32
N PRO A 41 56.92 -36.42 -2.86
CA PRO A 41 55.77 -36.57 -3.74
C PRO A 41 55.43 -35.27 -4.49
N SER A 42 54.86 -35.39 -5.69
CA SER A 42 54.33 -34.26 -6.45
C SER A 42 53.32 -33.45 -5.63
N GLY A 43 53.36 -32.12 -5.78
CA GLY A 43 52.54 -31.19 -4.99
C GLY A 43 53.14 -30.79 -3.65
N THR A 44 54.25 -31.40 -3.21
CA THR A 44 54.96 -30.94 -2.01
C THR A 44 55.54 -29.53 -2.26
N PRO A 45 55.20 -28.53 -1.44
CA PRO A 45 55.80 -27.20 -1.55
C PRO A 45 57.27 -27.27 -1.12
N LEU A 46 58.13 -26.62 -1.92
CA LEU A 46 59.57 -26.55 -1.68
C LEU A 46 60.00 -25.08 -1.62
N GLU A 47 60.92 -24.77 -0.72
CA GLU A 47 61.55 -23.44 -0.66
C GLU A 47 62.81 -23.49 -1.55
N VAL A 48 62.89 -22.62 -2.55
CA VAL A 48 64.07 -22.50 -3.41
C VAL A 48 65.12 -21.64 -2.70
N ILE A 49 66.33 -22.19 -2.53
CA ILE A 49 67.47 -21.48 -1.93
C ILE A 49 68.39 -20.94 -3.02
N GLU A 50 68.77 -21.79 -3.97
CA GLU A 50 69.74 -21.45 -5.03
C GLU A 50 69.41 -22.21 -6.32
N ALA A 51 69.53 -21.56 -7.47
CA ALA A 51 69.43 -22.20 -8.78
C ALA A 51 70.82 -22.23 -9.45
N SER A 52 71.21 -23.42 -9.95
CA SER A 52 72.48 -23.62 -10.66
C SER A 52 72.25 -23.79 -12.17
N ASP A 53 73.21 -23.35 -12.97
CA ASP A 53 73.24 -23.55 -14.42
C ASP A 53 73.31 -25.04 -14.83
N SER A 54 73.59 -25.94 -13.88
CA SER A 54 73.66 -27.38 -14.11
C SER A 54 72.29 -28.07 -14.31
N GLY A 55 71.18 -27.33 -14.28
CA GLY A 55 69.81 -27.88 -14.34
C GLY A 55 69.33 -28.48 -13.02
N TYR A 56 69.97 -28.10 -11.91
CA TYR A 56 69.59 -28.49 -10.55
C TYR A 56 69.38 -27.24 -9.70
N THR A 57 68.47 -27.36 -8.74
CA THR A 57 68.10 -26.29 -7.81
C THR A 57 68.26 -26.81 -6.38
N LEU A 58 68.93 -26.04 -5.53
CA LEU A 58 69.00 -26.27 -4.10
C LEU A 58 67.67 -25.84 -3.47
N VAL A 59 67.03 -26.76 -2.77
CA VAL A 59 65.74 -26.54 -2.13
C VAL A 59 65.76 -26.99 -0.67
N ARG A 60 64.87 -26.41 0.14
CA ARG A 60 64.54 -26.91 1.48
C ARG A 60 63.16 -27.57 1.44
N THR A 61 63.08 -28.82 1.90
CA THR A 61 61.82 -29.55 2.03
C THR A 61 61.08 -29.13 3.31
N PRO A 62 59.76 -29.39 3.43
CA PRO A 62 59.01 -29.09 4.66
C PRO A 62 59.53 -29.80 5.91
N LYS A 63 60.32 -30.87 5.75
CA LYS A 63 60.99 -31.58 6.85
C LYS A 63 62.27 -30.89 7.32
N GLY A 64 62.70 -29.83 6.64
CA GLY A 64 63.96 -29.12 6.90
C GLY A 64 65.17 -29.69 6.16
N THR A 65 65.00 -30.71 5.30
CA THR A 65 66.11 -31.26 4.50
C THR A 65 66.50 -30.27 3.42
N GLU A 66 67.79 -29.92 3.36
CA GLU A 66 68.35 -29.13 2.25
C GLU A 66 69.08 -30.04 1.26
N GLY A 67 68.81 -29.86 -0.03
CA GLY A 67 69.49 -30.60 -1.06
C GLY A 67 69.07 -30.22 -2.48
N TRP A 68 69.74 -30.83 -3.45
CA TRP A 68 69.61 -30.52 -4.85
C TRP A 68 68.56 -31.41 -5.51
N VAL A 69 67.64 -30.78 -6.26
CA VAL A 69 66.62 -31.44 -7.06
C VAL A 69 66.71 -31.00 -8.52
N SER A 70 66.23 -31.82 -9.46
CA SER A 70 66.25 -31.44 -10.87
C SER A 70 65.19 -30.38 -11.16
N SER A 71 65.61 -29.26 -11.76
CA SER A 71 64.76 -28.09 -11.98
C SER A 71 63.59 -28.37 -12.92
N GLN A 72 63.67 -29.40 -13.79
CA GLN A 72 62.60 -29.77 -14.72
C GLN A 72 61.30 -30.25 -14.04
N TYR A 73 61.39 -30.66 -12.77
CA TYR A 73 60.24 -31.10 -11.98
C TYR A 73 59.68 -30.01 -11.07
N LEU A 74 60.30 -28.82 -11.07
CA LEU A 74 59.84 -27.68 -10.29
C LEU A 74 58.86 -26.85 -11.14
N SER A 75 57.77 -26.43 -10.50
CA SER A 75 56.77 -25.54 -11.06
C SER A 75 56.47 -24.45 -10.05
N GLU A 76 56.32 -23.22 -10.53
CA GLU A 76 55.89 -22.08 -9.71
C GLU A 76 54.41 -22.17 -9.33
N THR A 77 53.64 -23.03 -10.01
CA THR A 77 52.22 -23.25 -9.75
C THR A 77 51.96 -24.61 -9.10
N PRO A 78 50.95 -24.72 -8.21
CA PRO A 78 50.55 -26.01 -7.63
C PRO A 78 50.12 -27.02 -8.70
N ILE A 79 50.20 -28.31 -8.34
CA ILE A 79 49.82 -29.40 -9.23
C ILE A 79 48.35 -29.32 -9.65
N ALA A 80 48.04 -29.91 -10.81
CA ALA A 80 46.69 -29.90 -11.38
C ALA A 80 45.63 -30.44 -10.40
N ALA A 81 45.95 -31.47 -9.61
CA ALA A 81 45.04 -32.05 -8.63
C ALA A 81 44.61 -31.05 -7.54
N ASP A 82 45.54 -30.27 -6.99
CA ASP A 82 45.23 -29.27 -5.96
C ASP A 82 44.50 -28.05 -6.52
N ARG A 83 44.86 -27.63 -7.74
CA ARG A 83 44.12 -26.59 -8.48
C ARG A 83 42.69 -27.02 -8.77
N LEU A 84 42.48 -28.27 -9.20
CA LEU A 84 41.16 -28.84 -9.44
C LEU A 84 40.34 -28.92 -8.15
N ARG A 85 40.95 -29.37 -7.04
CA ARG A 85 40.30 -29.39 -5.72
C ARG A 85 39.85 -27.99 -5.30
N THR A 86 40.72 -26.99 -5.48
CA THR A 86 40.43 -25.60 -5.15
C THR A 86 39.32 -25.03 -6.03
N ALA A 87 39.39 -25.25 -7.34
CA ALA A 87 38.38 -24.81 -8.29
C ALA A 87 37.01 -25.44 -8.01
N ASN A 88 36.96 -26.75 -7.71
CA ASN A 88 35.72 -27.43 -7.34
C ASN A 88 35.14 -26.88 -6.04
N ARG A 89 35.97 -26.59 -5.03
CA ARG A 89 35.51 -25.96 -3.79
C ARG A 89 34.89 -24.59 -4.08
N GLN A 90 35.58 -23.74 -4.84
CA GLN A 90 35.08 -22.41 -5.23
C GLN A 90 33.79 -22.50 -6.06
N LEU A 91 33.68 -23.50 -6.94
CA LEU A 91 32.48 -23.72 -7.74
C LEU A 91 31.27 -24.05 -6.84
N GLU A 92 31.45 -24.93 -5.85
CA GLU A 92 30.38 -25.28 -4.91
C GLU A 92 30.01 -24.11 -3.99
N GLU A 93 31.00 -23.36 -3.50
CA GLU A 93 30.77 -22.12 -2.72
C GLU A 93 29.98 -21.09 -3.54
N THR A 94 30.42 -20.81 -4.77
CA THR A 94 29.74 -19.86 -5.67
C THR A 94 28.33 -20.32 -6.03
N ARG A 95 28.10 -21.62 -6.21
CA ARG A 95 26.77 -22.19 -6.46
C ARG A 95 25.85 -22.01 -5.27
N ALA A 96 26.35 -22.22 -4.05
CA ALA A 96 25.59 -22.02 -2.82
C ALA A 96 25.23 -20.53 -2.64
N GLU A 97 26.19 -19.63 -2.85
CA GLU A 97 25.95 -18.18 -2.82
C GLU A 97 24.93 -17.74 -3.88
N LEU A 98 25.04 -18.25 -5.11
CA LEU A 98 24.09 -17.93 -6.17
C LEU A 98 22.67 -18.39 -5.82
N ALA A 99 22.52 -19.56 -5.20
CA ALA A 99 21.22 -20.05 -4.74
C ALA A 99 20.65 -19.14 -3.65
N GLN A 100 21.47 -18.74 -2.68
CA GLN A 100 21.06 -17.83 -1.60
C GLN A 100 20.67 -16.45 -2.13
N VAL A 101 21.46 -15.86 -3.03
CA VAL A 101 21.17 -14.54 -3.61
C VAL A 101 19.89 -14.57 -4.46
N LYS A 102 19.65 -15.66 -5.20
CA LYS A 102 18.38 -15.84 -5.94
C LYS A 102 17.18 -15.89 -5.00
N GLU A 103 17.30 -16.60 -3.88
CA GLU A 103 16.25 -16.68 -2.87
C GLU A 103 15.98 -15.31 -2.22
N GLN A 104 17.04 -14.59 -1.85
CA GLN A 104 16.92 -13.22 -1.32
C GLN A 104 16.27 -12.28 -2.34
N LEU A 105 16.63 -12.37 -3.61
CA LEU A 105 16.02 -11.56 -4.67
C LEU A 105 14.53 -11.85 -4.81
N SER A 106 14.13 -13.13 -4.77
CA SER A 106 12.72 -13.53 -4.79
C SER A 106 11.94 -12.93 -3.62
N ASN A 107 12.51 -12.98 -2.41
CA ASN A 107 11.89 -12.43 -1.20
C ASN A 107 11.76 -10.90 -1.27
N VAL A 108 12.81 -10.19 -1.69
CA VAL A 108 12.79 -8.73 -1.86
C VAL A 108 11.79 -8.30 -2.92
N VAL A 109 11.68 -9.02 -4.05
CA VAL A 109 10.67 -8.73 -5.08
C VAL A 109 9.26 -8.93 -4.53
N THR A 110 9.04 -9.99 -3.76
CA THR A 110 7.74 -10.26 -3.13
C THR A 110 7.35 -9.18 -2.13
N GLU A 111 8.29 -8.78 -1.26
CA GLU A 111 8.09 -7.71 -0.27
C GLU A 111 7.83 -6.36 -0.97
N ARG A 112 8.60 -6.03 -2.00
CA ARG A 112 8.39 -4.79 -2.78
C ARG A 112 6.99 -4.74 -3.38
N ASN A 113 6.51 -5.83 -4.00
CA ASN A 113 5.18 -5.88 -4.61
C ASN A 113 4.07 -5.77 -3.55
N ALA A 114 4.28 -6.36 -2.35
CA ALA A 114 3.35 -6.23 -1.23
C ALA A 114 3.31 -4.79 -0.70
N LEU A 115 4.46 -4.14 -0.54
CA LEU A 115 4.57 -2.74 -0.13
C LEU A 115 3.91 -1.80 -1.16
N GLU A 116 4.16 -2.02 -2.45
CA GLU A 116 3.52 -1.25 -3.53
C GLU A 116 1.99 -1.34 -3.48
N SER A 117 1.45 -2.53 -3.23
CA SER A 117 0.00 -2.74 -3.06
C SER A 117 -0.55 -2.06 -1.81
N SER A 118 0.21 -2.07 -0.71
CA SER A 118 -0.14 -1.39 0.54
C SER A 118 -0.15 0.12 0.37
N GLU A 119 0.86 0.69 -0.29
CA GLU A 119 0.95 2.12 -0.60
C GLU A 119 -0.22 2.59 -1.46
N ALA A 120 -0.59 1.81 -2.50
CA ALA A 120 -1.77 2.11 -3.32
C ALA A 120 -3.05 2.14 -2.47
N SER A 121 -3.24 1.14 -1.61
CA SER A 121 -4.41 1.06 -0.72
C SER A 121 -4.47 2.21 0.30
N LEU A 122 -3.32 2.61 0.84
CA LEU A 122 -3.20 3.74 1.77
C LEU A 122 -3.49 5.08 1.07
N SER A 123 -3.01 5.23 -0.16
CA SER A 123 -3.32 6.40 -0.99
C SER A 123 -4.81 6.53 -1.25
N ASP A 124 -5.46 5.44 -1.67
CA ASP A 124 -6.92 5.40 -1.91
C ASP A 124 -7.69 5.74 -0.62
N ARG A 125 -7.29 5.15 0.51
CA ARG A 125 -7.95 5.43 1.80
C ARG A 125 -7.74 6.86 2.26
N SER A 126 -6.56 7.42 2.02
CA SER A 126 -6.28 8.83 2.31
C SER A 126 -7.18 9.75 1.48
N GLN A 127 -7.36 9.47 0.18
CA GLN A 127 -8.26 10.23 -0.68
C GLN A 127 -9.71 10.13 -0.18
N GLU A 128 -10.20 8.92 0.12
CA GLU A 128 -11.56 8.71 0.62
C GLU A 128 -11.80 9.49 1.93
N LEU A 129 -10.84 9.45 2.86
CA LEU A 129 -10.92 10.19 4.12
C LEU A 129 -10.92 11.71 3.91
N GLN A 130 -10.16 12.21 2.93
CA GLN A 130 -10.16 13.64 2.57
C GLN A 130 -11.51 14.08 2.01
N GLU A 131 -12.09 13.28 1.10
CA GLU A 131 -13.41 13.55 0.55
C GLU A 131 -14.49 13.51 1.63
N GLU A 132 -14.44 12.52 2.53
CA GLU A 132 -15.39 12.41 3.64
C GLU A 132 -15.28 13.59 4.60
N LEU A 133 -14.06 14.02 4.92
CA LEU A 133 -13.83 15.19 5.75
C LEU A 133 -14.36 16.46 5.09
N GLN A 134 -14.25 16.58 3.76
CA GLN A 134 -14.86 17.68 3.01
C GLN A 134 -16.39 17.63 3.02
N ARG A 135 -16.98 16.44 2.84
CA ARG A 135 -18.43 16.21 2.92
C ARG A 135 -18.98 16.61 4.30
N ILE A 136 -18.35 16.15 5.37
CA ILE A 136 -18.75 16.47 6.76
C ILE A 136 -18.67 17.98 6.99
N LYS A 137 -17.59 18.64 6.54
CA LYS A 137 -17.46 20.10 6.65
C LYS A 137 -18.58 20.84 5.90
N SER A 138 -18.95 20.38 4.71
CA SER A 138 -20.06 20.96 3.94
C SER A 138 -21.39 20.79 4.67
N ILE A 139 -21.71 19.58 5.14
CA ILE A 139 -22.94 19.30 5.88
C ILE A 139 -23.03 20.16 7.15
N ALA A 140 -21.93 20.31 7.87
CA ALA A 140 -21.87 21.16 9.05
C ALA A 140 -22.09 22.65 8.71
N ALA A 141 -21.60 23.13 7.58
CA ALA A 141 -21.87 24.49 7.11
C ALA A 141 -23.34 24.68 6.70
N ASP A 142 -23.92 23.67 6.02
CA ASP A 142 -25.31 23.69 5.55
C ASP A 142 -26.31 23.65 6.71
N SER A 143 -26.02 22.93 7.80
CA SER A 143 -26.89 22.87 8.98
C SER A 143 -27.01 24.23 9.67
N ILE A 144 -25.92 25.01 9.75
CA ILE A 144 -25.92 26.38 10.27
C ILE A 144 -26.81 27.28 9.41
N ASN A 145 -26.70 27.17 8.08
CA ASN A 145 -27.54 27.92 7.15
C ASN A 145 -29.01 27.48 7.20
N LEU A 146 -29.28 26.19 7.41
CA LEU A 146 -30.62 25.65 7.60
C LEU A 146 -31.26 26.19 8.88
N GLU A 147 -30.50 26.24 9.98
CA GLU A 147 -31.00 26.76 11.26
C GLU A 147 -31.34 28.26 11.15
N ARG A 148 -30.49 29.04 10.48
CA ARG A 148 -30.76 30.46 10.19
C ARG A 148 -32.07 30.64 9.41
N ARG A 149 -32.23 29.93 8.29
CA ARG A 149 -33.46 29.98 7.47
C ARG A 149 -34.69 29.53 8.24
N ASN A 150 -34.56 28.52 9.10
CA ASN A 150 -35.68 28.04 9.90
C ASN A 150 -36.13 29.09 10.93
N ARG A 151 -35.19 29.82 11.55
CA ARG A 151 -35.52 30.96 12.42
C ARG A 151 -36.22 32.08 11.64
N GLU A 152 -35.66 32.49 10.50
CA GLU A 152 -36.26 33.51 9.62
C GLU A 152 -37.69 33.13 9.19
N LEU A 153 -37.91 31.89 8.73
CA LEU A 153 -39.23 31.41 8.34
C LEU A 153 -40.22 31.37 9.51
N ARG A 154 -39.76 31.08 10.73
CA ARG A 154 -40.61 31.14 11.93
C ARG A 154 -41.00 32.57 12.29
N GLU A 155 -40.04 33.50 12.20
CA GLU A 155 -40.29 34.93 12.40
C GLU A 155 -41.29 35.47 11.36
N GLU A 156 -41.11 35.13 10.10
CA GLU A 156 -42.02 35.50 9.01
C GLU A 156 -43.42 34.89 9.20
N ASN A 157 -43.51 33.61 9.57
CA ASN A 157 -44.80 32.98 9.90
C ASN A 157 -45.49 33.68 11.07
N GLN A 158 -44.76 34.07 12.10
CA GLN A 158 -45.33 34.80 13.24
C GLN A 158 -45.84 36.17 12.81
N LYS A 159 -45.06 36.88 11.99
CA LYS A 159 -45.46 38.19 11.46
C LYS A 159 -46.73 38.08 10.61
N ILE A 160 -46.79 37.15 9.66
CA ILE A 160 -47.98 36.92 8.83
C ILE A 160 -49.20 36.58 9.69
N ARG A 161 -49.04 35.78 10.74
CA ARG A 161 -50.13 35.46 11.67
C ARG A 161 -50.63 36.70 12.42
N ASN A 162 -49.71 37.52 12.93
CA ASN A 162 -50.07 38.77 13.61
C ASN A 162 -50.77 39.74 12.63
N ASP A 163 -50.25 39.87 11.40
CA ASP A 163 -50.84 40.72 10.36
C ASP A 163 -52.25 40.24 9.98
N LEU A 164 -52.46 38.92 9.89
CA LEU A 164 -53.80 38.33 9.69
C LEU A 164 -54.74 38.65 10.86
N GLU A 165 -54.29 38.49 12.11
CA GLU A 165 -55.09 38.79 13.29
C GLU A 165 -55.51 40.27 13.33
N VAL A 166 -54.57 41.18 13.05
CA VAL A 166 -54.85 42.63 12.96
C VAL A 166 -55.83 42.94 11.83
N LEU A 167 -55.61 42.41 10.62
CA LEU A 167 -56.48 42.64 9.47
C LEU A 167 -57.89 42.08 9.70
N THR A 168 -58.01 40.91 10.33
CA THR A 168 -59.31 40.33 10.69
C THR A 168 -60.01 41.21 11.73
N ALA A 169 -59.33 41.66 12.78
CA ALA A 169 -59.90 42.57 13.78
C ALA A 169 -60.29 43.93 13.18
N GLU A 170 -59.50 44.48 12.26
CA GLU A 170 -59.86 45.69 11.52
C GLU A 170 -61.09 45.49 10.64
N ASN A 171 -61.20 44.35 9.96
CA ASN A 171 -62.35 44.01 9.14
C ASN A 171 -63.62 43.86 10.00
N GLU A 172 -63.56 43.11 11.10
CA GLU A 172 -64.66 42.99 12.06
C GLU A 172 -65.07 44.35 12.63
N ARG A 173 -64.11 45.22 12.96
CA ARG A 173 -64.39 46.59 13.43
C ARG A 173 -65.06 47.44 12.34
N LEU A 174 -64.57 47.36 11.10
CA LEU A 174 -65.16 48.05 9.95
C LEU A 174 -66.57 47.56 9.68
N GLU A 175 -66.82 46.27 9.74
CA GLU A 175 -68.14 45.66 9.56
C GLU A 175 -69.11 46.09 10.68
N ALA A 176 -68.69 46.01 11.95
CA ALA A 176 -69.47 46.51 13.07
C ALA A 176 -69.81 48.00 12.92
N SER A 177 -68.84 48.83 12.50
CA SER A 177 -69.08 50.27 12.28
C SER A 177 -70.14 50.51 11.19
N LYS A 178 -70.11 49.72 10.10
CA LYS A 178 -71.15 49.78 9.06
C LYS A 178 -72.50 49.34 9.59
N GLU A 179 -72.55 48.30 10.41
CA GLU A 179 -73.79 47.84 11.03
C GLU A 179 -74.41 48.91 11.95
N TYR A 180 -73.59 49.61 12.74
CA TYR A 180 -74.03 50.75 13.55
C TYR A 180 -74.61 51.88 12.68
N ASP A 181 -73.99 52.22 11.55
CA ASP A 181 -74.50 53.25 10.63
C ASP A 181 -75.87 52.86 10.02
N PHE A 182 -76.04 51.60 9.60
CA PHE A 182 -77.32 51.11 9.08
C PHE A 182 -78.40 51.00 10.17
N MET A 183 -78.04 50.62 11.40
CA MET A 183 -78.96 50.57 12.53
C MET A 183 -79.44 51.97 12.93
N LEU A 184 -78.56 52.97 12.94
CA LEU A 184 -78.94 54.37 13.19
C LEU A 184 -79.92 54.89 12.14
N LEU A 185 -79.67 54.59 10.86
CA LEU A 185 -80.61 54.88 9.76
C LEU A 185 -81.96 54.18 9.97
N GLY A 186 -81.96 52.91 10.36
CA GLY A 186 -83.17 52.15 10.68
C GLY A 186 -83.95 52.72 11.86
N ALA A 187 -83.27 53.07 12.95
CA ALA A 187 -83.87 53.69 14.12
C ALA A 187 -84.48 55.06 13.80
N GLY A 188 -83.81 55.87 12.98
CA GLY A 188 -84.34 57.13 12.46
C GLY A 188 -85.60 56.94 11.62
N LEU A 189 -85.63 55.94 10.73
CA LEU A 189 -86.80 55.61 9.91
C LEU A 189 -88.00 55.20 10.78
N VAL A 190 -87.78 54.34 11.79
CA VAL A 190 -88.84 53.87 12.70
C VAL A 190 -89.41 55.04 13.52
N LEU A 191 -88.55 55.87 14.12
CA LEU A 191 -88.99 57.06 14.86
C LEU A 191 -89.78 58.03 13.96
N GLY A 192 -89.32 58.25 12.73
CA GLY A 192 -90.04 59.05 11.74
C GLY A 192 -91.42 58.46 11.40
N GLY A 193 -91.51 57.14 11.22
CA GLY A 193 -92.78 56.43 10.97
C GLY A 193 -93.76 56.53 12.15
N VAL A 194 -93.26 56.40 13.39
CA VAL A 194 -94.08 56.53 14.60
C VAL A 194 -94.59 57.97 14.77
N LEU A 195 -93.74 58.97 14.54
CA LEU A 195 -94.15 60.38 14.55
C LEU A 195 -95.26 60.66 13.54
N LEU A 196 -95.11 60.16 12.30
CA LEU A 196 -96.15 60.27 11.28
C LEU A 196 -97.44 59.56 11.68
N ALA A 197 -97.36 58.36 12.26
CA ALA A 197 -98.51 57.61 12.73
C ALA A 197 -99.27 58.29 13.90
N LEU A 198 -98.59 59.08 14.73
CA LEU A 198 -99.19 59.88 15.79
C LEU A 198 -99.81 61.19 15.28
N ILE A 199 -99.18 61.84 14.29
CA ILE A 199 -99.64 63.12 13.74
C ILE A 199 -100.85 62.95 12.81
N ILE A 200 -100.87 61.89 11.98
CA ILE A 200 -101.97 61.63 11.02
C ILE A 200 -103.37 61.55 11.67
N PRO A 201 -103.62 60.81 12.77
CA PRO A 201 -104.93 60.74 13.38
C PRO A 201 -105.37 62.05 14.04
N MET A 202 -104.44 62.95 14.38
CA MET A 202 -104.74 64.26 14.96
C MET A 202 -105.26 65.27 13.92
N LEU A 203 -105.13 64.97 12.63
CA LEU A 203 -105.60 65.78 11.50
C LEU A 203 -106.92 65.28 10.87
N LYS A 204 -107.66 64.37 11.52
CA LYS A 204 -108.99 63.93 11.05
C LYS A 204 -110.10 64.89 11.52
N PRO A 205 -110.82 65.59 10.61
CA PRO A 205 -111.98 66.40 10.98
C PRO A 205 -113.21 65.53 11.27
N THR A 206 -113.83 65.69 12.45
CA THR A 206 -115.13 65.09 12.77
C THR A 206 -116.26 65.97 12.24
N ARG A 207 -117.09 65.48 11.31
CA ARG A 207 -118.35 66.13 10.95
C ARG A 207 -119.53 65.35 11.53
N LYS A 208 -120.27 66.04 12.39
CA LYS A 208 -121.56 65.63 12.95
C LYS A 208 -122.61 65.56 11.85
N THR A 209 -123.38 64.48 11.85
CA THR A 209 -124.74 64.47 11.32
C THR A 209 -125.65 65.19 12.30
N ASP A 210 -126.63 65.96 11.83
CA ASP A 210 -127.97 65.92 12.41
C ASP A 210 -129.03 66.46 11.45
N ASN A 211 -130.22 65.94 11.71
CA ASN A 211 -131.46 65.90 10.96
C ASN A 211 -132.23 67.24 10.88
N TRP A 212 -133.17 67.24 9.93
CA TRP A 212 -134.32 68.11 9.69
C TRP A 212 -134.96 68.86 10.89
N ALA A 213 -135.25 70.14 10.64
CA ALA A 213 -136.52 70.84 10.87
C ALA A 213 -136.67 71.95 9.80
#